data_AF-A0A535JK61-F1
#
_entry.id   AF-A0A535JK61-F1
#
_cell.length_a   1.000
_cell.length_b   1.000
_cell.length_c   1.000
_cell.angle_alpha   90.00
_cell.angle_beta   90.00
_cell.angle_gamma   90.00
#
_symmetry.space_group_name_H-M   'P 1'
#
loop_
_entity.id
_entity.type
_entity.pdbx_description
1 polymer ?
#
loop_
_entity_poly.entity_id
_entity_poly.type
_entity_poly.pdbx_seq_one_letter_code
_entity_poly.pdbx_strand_id
1 'polypeptide(L)'
;MRAAQEAARAAGADRAADAERAAAEAERASAAARAAEDARRAADEARAADAARLEQQRREDEERRATRWRDEEQRRATQWREEEERRDQQRREEDERLASQRQVEDARRAEEVRLAADEARRVAAAEAVRIVEAARVAEMAARAAQEAARAAEAARSAQPQPFVEEEEAFAKPTETAAETPPAAPELTVVEREPAEPVAEEEQVTPEREEPAAPTSNIVLMLSPVPSFARLVDIERRIQSLAQVRTLYVRDFRGGVATLALGLRVPMSVDELWSAIATLEQPRFALQRSGGTSLELRIEGEAGAGVA
;
A
#
# COMPACT_ATOMS: atom_id res chain seq x y z
N MET A 1 -112.06 33.08 51.66
CA MET A 1 -111.46 31.80 52.09
C MET A 1 -111.35 30.78 50.95
N ARG A 2 -112.42 30.38 50.24
CA ARG A 2 -112.33 29.39 49.14
C ARG A 2 -111.45 29.81 47.94
N ALA A 3 -111.60 31.05 47.45
CA ALA A 3 -110.79 31.55 46.32
C ALA A 3 -109.28 31.59 46.59
N ALA A 4 -108.87 31.87 47.84
CA ALA A 4 -107.46 31.84 48.24
C ALA A 4 -106.88 30.41 48.29
N GLN A 5 -107.72 29.44 48.66
CA GLN A 5 -107.33 28.03 48.69
C GLN A 5 -107.23 27.43 47.28
N GLU A 6 -108.07 27.87 46.34
CA GLU A 6 -108.01 27.50 44.92
C GLU A 6 -106.76 28.11 44.24
N ALA A 7 -106.44 29.38 44.50
CA ALA A 7 -105.21 30.00 43.99
C ALA A 7 -103.94 29.32 44.51
N ALA A 8 -103.91 28.91 45.80
CA ALA A 8 -102.79 28.17 46.37
C ALA A 8 -102.62 26.77 45.76
N ARG A 9 -103.73 26.09 45.39
CA ARG A 9 -103.70 24.81 44.69
C ARG A 9 -103.24 24.95 43.24
N ALA A 10 -103.67 25.99 42.53
CA ALA A 10 -103.21 26.30 41.18
C ALA A 10 -101.69 26.58 41.16
N ALA A 11 -101.19 27.43 42.06
CA ALA A 11 -99.76 27.69 42.20
C ALA A 11 -98.94 26.47 42.69
N GLY A 12 -99.58 25.50 43.34
CA GLY A 12 -98.97 24.21 43.66
C GLY A 12 -98.86 23.30 42.43
N ALA A 13 -99.90 23.26 41.59
CA ALA A 13 -99.91 22.51 40.34
C ALA A 13 -98.91 23.05 39.32
N ASP A 14 -98.78 24.37 39.19
CA ASP A 14 -97.80 25.00 38.30
C ASP A 14 -96.36 24.67 38.71
N ARG A 15 -96.05 24.72 40.02
CA ARG A 15 -94.74 24.33 40.55
C ARG A 15 -94.44 22.85 40.36
N ALA A 16 -95.44 21.98 40.45
CA ALA A 16 -95.27 20.56 40.16
C ALA A 16 -94.99 20.33 38.67
N ALA A 17 -95.72 21.00 37.77
CA ALA A 17 -95.48 20.94 36.34
C ALA A 17 -94.09 21.49 35.94
N ASP A 18 -93.63 22.57 36.59
CA ASP A 18 -92.28 23.10 36.41
C ASP A 18 -91.21 22.12 36.90
N ALA A 19 -91.43 21.47 38.04
CA ALA A 19 -90.52 20.45 38.56
C ALA A 19 -90.44 19.22 37.64
N GLU A 20 -91.56 18.77 37.08
CA GLU A 20 -91.60 17.68 36.09
C GLU A 20 -90.89 18.05 34.79
N ARG A 21 -91.08 19.29 34.30
CA ARG A 21 -90.35 19.79 33.13
C ARG A 21 -88.84 19.86 33.39
N ALA A 22 -88.44 20.38 34.55
CA ALA A 22 -87.03 20.45 34.95
C ALA A 22 -86.41 19.05 35.10
N ALA A 23 -87.15 18.09 35.67
CA ALA A 23 -86.71 16.70 35.77
C ALA A 23 -86.55 16.05 34.39
N ALA A 24 -87.53 16.23 33.50
CA ALA A 24 -87.46 15.73 32.12
C ALA A 24 -86.32 16.37 31.33
N GLU A 25 -86.03 17.66 31.55
CA GLU A 25 -84.89 18.34 30.94
C GLU A 25 -83.56 17.83 31.49
N ALA A 26 -83.46 17.58 32.80
CA ALA A 26 -82.28 16.99 33.43
C ALA A 26 -82.01 15.56 32.93
N GLU A 27 -83.05 14.74 32.74
CA GLU A 27 -82.93 13.40 32.16
C GLU A 27 -82.45 13.47 30.70
N ARG A 28 -83.00 14.39 29.89
CA ARG A 28 -82.53 14.61 28.51
C ARG A 28 -81.08 15.08 28.48
N ALA A 29 -80.68 15.98 29.39
CA ALA A 29 -79.30 16.45 29.48
C ALA A 29 -78.35 15.31 29.89
N SER A 30 -78.74 14.45 30.82
CA SER A 30 -77.95 13.26 31.20
C SER A 30 -77.85 12.25 30.05
N ALA A 31 -78.94 12.00 29.33
CA ALA A 31 -78.93 11.12 28.16
C ALA A 31 -78.03 11.68 27.04
N ALA A 32 -78.09 12.99 26.78
CA ALA A 32 -77.22 13.66 25.82
C ALA A 32 -75.74 13.61 26.22
N ALA A 33 -75.43 13.78 27.52
CA ALA A 33 -74.07 13.65 28.03
C ALA A 33 -73.51 12.23 27.83
N ARG A 34 -74.30 11.19 28.14
CA ARG A 34 -73.91 9.79 27.90
C ARG A 34 -73.70 9.51 26.41
N ALA A 35 -74.61 9.96 25.55
CA ALA A 35 -74.45 9.83 24.11
C ALA A 35 -73.19 10.53 23.58
N ALA A 36 -72.85 11.69 24.13
CA ALA A 36 -71.62 12.41 23.77
C ALA A 36 -70.35 11.66 24.26
N GLU A 37 -70.38 11.07 25.45
CA GLU A 37 -69.28 10.24 25.95
C GLU A 37 -69.11 8.94 25.14
N ASP A 38 -70.20 8.29 24.77
CA ASP A 38 -70.19 7.11 23.90
C ASP A 38 -69.64 7.46 22.51
N ALA A 39 -70.04 8.60 21.95
CA ALA A 39 -69.51 9.09 20.67
C ALA A 39 -68.00 9.39 20.75
N ARG A 40 -67.53 9.96 21.86
CA ARG A 40 -66.08 10.18 22.09
C ARG A 40 -65.32 8.86 22.19
N ARG A 41 -65.83 7.90 22.96
CA ARG A 41 -65.24 6.56 23.07
C ARG A 41 -65.16 5.86 21.71
N ALA A 42 -66.24 5.90 20.93
CA ALA A 42 -66.24 5.34 19.57
C ALA A 42 -65.22 6.03 18.64
N ALA A 43 -65.07 7.36 18.74
CA ALA A 43 -64.06 8.09 17.97
C ALA A 43 -62.62 7.76 18.41
N ASP A 44 -62.40 7.55 19.71
CA ASP A 44 -61.10 7.13 20.26
C ASP A 44 -60.74 5.71 19.82
N GLU A 45 -61.70 4.78 19.85
CA GLU A 45 -61.55 3.41 19.37
C GLU A 45 -61.24 3.38 17.87
N ALA A 46 -61.93 4.19 17.06
CA ALA A 46 -61.64 4.30 15.63
C ALA A 46 -60.21 4.80 15.36
N ARG A 47 -59.77 5.84 16.09
CA ARG A 47 -58.40 6.36 16.00
C ARG A 47 -57.36 5.33 16.46
N ALA A 48 -57.65 4.58 17.51
CA ALA A 48 -56.78 3.50 17.99
C ALA A 48 -56.67 2.36 16.96
N ALA A 49 -57.78 1.98 16.33
CA ALA A 49 -57.79 0.96 15.28
C ALA A 49 -56.97 1.39 14.05
N ASP A 50 -57.08 2.65 13.62
CA ASP A 50 -56.30 3.16 12.49
C ASP A 50 -54.81 3.28 12.85
N ALA A 51 -54.48 3.69 14.09
CA ALA A 51 -53.09 3.68 14.57
C ALA A 51 -52.50 2.27 14.57
N ALA A 52 -53.24 1.26 15.02
CA ALA A 52 -52.81 -0.13 15.01
C ALA A 52 -52.59 -0.66 13.58
N ARG A 53 -53.45 -0.29 12.62
CA ARG A 53 -53.26 -0.64 11.20
C ARG A 53 -52.01 -0.03 10.61
N LEU A 54 -51.73 1.25 10.90
CA LEU A 54 -50.52 1.93 10.43
C LEU A 54 -49.26 1.30 11.05
N GLU A 55 -49.31 0.92 12.33
CA GLU A 55 -48.20 0.23 12.98
C GLU A 55 -47.95 -1.14 12.35
N GLN A 56 -49.01 -1.90 12.07
CA GLN A 56 -48.89 -3.18 11.37
C GLN A 56 -48.25 -3.00 9.98
N GLN A 57 -48.70 -2.02 9.20
CA GLN A 57 -48.10 -1.73 7.89
C GLN A 57 -46.61 -1.38 8.00
N ARG A 58 -46.22 -0.59 8.99
CA ARG A 58 -44.81 -0.27 9.23
C ARG A 58 -43.98 -1.50 9.53
N ARG A 59 -44.48 -2.42 10.37
CA ARG A 59 -43.81 -3.68 10.67
C ARG A 59 -43.65 -4.55 9.43
N GLU A 60 -44.70 -4.69 8.62
CA GLU A 60 -44.65 -5.42 7.35
C GLU A 60 -43.63 -4.80 6.37
N ASP A 61 -43.58 -3.47 6.27
CA ASP A 61 -42.62 -2.77 5.42
C ASP A 61 -41.18 -2.87 5.94
N GLU A 62 -40.98 -2.88 7.25
CA GLU A 62 -39.68 -3.14 7.88
C GLU A 62 -39.22 -4.58 7.63
N GLU A 63 -40.09 -5.57 7.75
CA GLU A 63 -39.79 -6.98 7.43
C GLU A 63 -39.44 -7.16 5.95
N ARG A 64 -40.17 -6.49 5.05
CA ARG A 64 -39.86 -6.48 3.61
C ARG A 64 -38.50 -5.86 3.33
N ARG A 65 -38.18 -4.74 3.98
CA ARG A 65 -36.86 -4.09 3.86
C ARG A 65 -35.74 -4.98 4.41
N ALA A 66 -35.96 -5.61 5.57
CA ALA A 66 -35.01 -6.54 6.16
C ALA A 66 -34.76 -7.76 5.27
N THR A 67 -35.81 -8.29 4.63
CA THR A 67 -35.68 -9.44 3.71
C THR A 67 -34.89 -9.04 2.46
N ARG A 68 -35.25 -7.92 1.82
CA ARG A 68 -34.50 -7.40 0.66
C ARG A 68 -33.03 -7.16 0.98
N TRP A 69 -32.75 -6.60 2.17
CA TRP A 69 -31.38 -6.39 2.64
C TRP A 69 -30.61 -7.71 2.77
N ARG A 70 -31.20 -8.74 3.39
CA ARG A 70 -30.58 -10.07 3.50
C ARG A 70 -30.32 -10.69 2.13
N ASP A 71 -31.27 -10.57 1.20
CA ASP A 71 -31.10 -11.09 -0.16
C ASP A 71 -29.98 -10.34 -0.92
N GLU A 72 -29.87 -9.02 -0.74
CA GLU A 72 -28.80 -8.23 -1.33
C GLU A 72 -27.43 -8.58 -0.74
N GLU A 73 -27.33 -8.71 0.58
CA GLU A 73 -26.11 -9.17 1.26
C GLU A 73 -25.70 -10.58 0.80
N GLN A 74 -26.66 -11.50 0.64
CA GLN A 74 -26.38 -12.81 0.10
C GLN A 74 -25.84 -12.75 -1.34
N ARG A 75 -26.43 -11.89 -2.19
CA ARG A 75 -25.94 -11.69 -3.57
C ARG A 75 -24.54 -11.09 -3.61
N ARG A 76 -24.25 -10.13 -2.74
CA ARG A 76 -22.90 -9.56 -2.61
C ARG A 76 -21.90 -10.61 -2.14
N ALA A 77 -22.30 -11.44 -1.17
CA ALA A 77 -21.46 -12.53 -0.68
C ALA A 77 -21.21 -13.60 -1.76
N THR A 78 -22.20 -13.96 -2.58
CA THR A 78 -21.99 -14.90 -3.71
C THR A 78 -21.10 -14.28 -4.78
N GLN A 79 -21.33 -13.02 -5.16
CA GLN A 79 -20.49 -12.31 -6.13
C GLN A 79 -19.04 -12.23 -5.67
N TRP A 80 -18.82 -11.93 -4.38
CA TRP A 80 -17.48 -11.89 -3.80
C TRP A 80 -16.79 -13.24 -3.87
N ARG A 81 -17.48 -14.34 -3.54
CA ARG A 81 -16.93 -15.71 -3.63
C ARG A 81 -16.58 -16.09 -5.07
N GLU A 82 -17.45 -15.79 -6.03
CA GLU A 82 -17.19 -16.03 -7.45
C GLU A 82 -15.99 -15.22 -7.95
N GLU A 83 -15.86 -13.96 -7.51
CA GLU A 83 -14.71 -13.13 -7.86
C GLU A 83 -13.40 -13.65 -7.23
N GLU A 84 -13.45 -14.07 -5.97
CA GLU A 84 -12.32 -14.69 -5.27
C GLU A 84 -11.89 -15.98 -5.96
N GLU A 85 -12.82 -16.87 -6.27
CA GLU A 85 -12.55 -18.12 -6.99
C GLU A 85 -11.94 -17.85 -8.38
N ARG A 86 -12.43 -16.84 -9.11
CA ARG A 86 -11.84 -16.41 -10.38
C ARG A 86 -10.41 -15.92 -10.21
N ARG A 87 -10.12 -15.12 -9.18
CA ARG A 87 -8.76 -14.65 -8.89
C ARG A 87 -7.85 -15.82 -8.51
N ASP A 88 -8.36 -16.79 -7.77
CA ASP A 88 -7.62 -17.99 -7.39
C ASP A 88 -7.29 -18.86 -8.61
N GLN A 89 -8.26 -19.03 -9.51
CA GLN A 89 -8.06 -19.72 -10.77
C GLN A 89 -7.01 -19.02 -11.63
N GLN A 90 -7.05 -17.69 -11.74
CA GLN A 90 -6.04 -16.91 -12.47
C GLN A 90 -4.63 -17.11 -11.89
N ARG A 91 -4.48 -17.10 -10.55
CA ARG A 91 -3.18 -17.36 -9.91
C ARG A 91 -2.67 -18.76 -10.19
N ARG A 92 -3.55 -19.77 -10.15
CA ARG A 92 -3.19 -21.16 -10.48
C ARG A 92 -2.75 -21.30 -11.94
N GLU A 93 -3.46 -20.69 -12.87
CA GLU A 93 -3.09 -20.70 -14.29
C GLU A 93 -1.76 -19.97 -14.54
N GLU A 94 -1.53 -18.85 -13.87
CA GLU A 94 -0.25 -18.12 -13.95
C GLU A 94 0.91 -18.95 -13.36
N ASP A 95 0.70 -19.56 -12.20
CA ASP A 95 1.69 -20.45 -11.57
C ASP A 95 2.01 -21.66 -12.46
N GLU A 96 0.99 -22.25 -13.10
CA GLU A 96 1.17 -23.36 -14.05
C GLU A 96 1.93 -22.91 -15.32
N ARG A 97 1.66 -21.71 -15.83
CA ARG A 97 2.41 -21.11 -16.94
C ARG A 97 3.86 -20.87 -16.57
N LEU A 98 4.13 -20.31 -15.39
CA LEU A 98 5.49 -20.07 -14.89
C LEU A 98 6.22 -21.40 -14.65
N ALA A 99 5.55 -22.40 -14.09
CA ALA A 99 6.11 -23.74 -13.92
C ALA A 99 6.47 -24.37 -15.27
N SER A 100 5.58 -24.27 -16.26
CA SER A 100 5.84 -24.76 -17.63
C SER A 100 7.01 -24.03 -18.29
N GLN A 101 7.12 -22.71 -18.13
CA GLN A 101 8.25 -21.93 -18.63
C GLN A 101 9.56 -22.37 -17.98
N ARG A 102 9.59 -22.56 -16.65
CA ARG A 102 10.77 -23.06 -15.93
C ARG A 102 11.19 -24.43 -16.44
N GLN A 103 10.25 -25.34 -16.69
CA GLN A 103 10.56 -26.66 -17.26
C GLN A 103 11.19 -26.56 -18.64
N VAL A 104 10.71 -25.65 -19.50
CA VAL A 104 11.29 -25.42 -20.83
C VAL A 104 12.69 -24.82 -20.73
N GLU A 105 12.90 -23.84 -19.86
CA GLU A 105 14.22 -23.25 -19.63
C GLU A 105 15.22 -24.27 -19.08
N ASP A 106 14.81 -25.07 -18.11
CA ASP A 106 15.67 -26.10 -17.52
C ASP A 106 16.01 -27.19 -18.54
N ALA A 107 15.06 -27.59 -19.40
CA ALA A 107 15.32 -28.50 -20.51
C ALA A 107 16.34 -27.91 -21.51
N ARG A 108 16.20 -26.63 -21.84
CA ARG A 108 17.14 -25.91 -22.71
C ARG A 108 18.54 -25.83 -22.10
N ARG A 109 18.64 -25.43 -20.82
CA ARG A 109 19.92 -25.41 -20.10
C ARG A 109 20.57 -26.79 -20.06
N ALA A 110 19.79 -27.85 -19.83
CA ALA A 110 20.28 -29.22 -19.86
C ALA A 110 20.82 -29.62 -21.24
N GLU A 111 20.14 -29.23 -22.33
CA GLU A 111 20.63 -29.45 -23.69
C GLU A 111 21.93 -28.68 -23.97
N GLU A 112 21.98 -27.39 -23.63
CA GLU A 112 23.17 -26.54 -23.80
C GLU A 112 24.38 -27.13 -23.05
N VAL A 113 24.18 -27.61 -21.83
CA VAL A 113 25.24 -28.30 -21.05
C VAL A 113 25.68 -29.59 -21.73
N ARG A 114 24.78 -30.37 -22.32
CA ARG A 114 25.14 -31.59 -23.05
C ARG A 114 25.95 -31.28 -24.31
N LEU A 115 25.54 -30.28 -25.08
CA LEU A 115 26.27 -29.84 -26.27
C LEU A 115 27.67 -29.32 -25.91
N ALA A 116 27.79 -28.51 -24.86
CA ALA A 116 29.08 -28.02 -24.37
C ALA A 116 29.99 -29.16 -23.88
N ALA A 117 29.43 -30.17 -23.20
CA ALA A 117 30.19 -31.35 -22.77
C ALA A 117 30.68 -32.18 -23.97
N ASP A 118 29.86 -32.34 -25.00
CA ASP A 118 30.25 -33.05 -26.22
C ASP A 118 31.32 -32.29 -27.03
N GLU A 119 31.22 -30.96 -27.08
CA GLU A 119 32.26 -30.12 -27.69
C GLU A 119 33.58 -30.21 -26.92
N ALA A 120 33.55 -30.10 -25.59
CA ALA A 120 34.73 -30.25 -24.74
C ALA A 120 35.41 -31.62 -24.95
N ARG A 121 34.62 -32.70 -25.09
CA ARG A 121 35.13 -34.03 -25.43
C ARG A 121 35.81 -34.07 -26.80
N ARG A 122 35.24 -33.41 -27.81
CA ARG A 122 35.84 -33.33 -29.15
C ARG A 122 37.16 -32.55 -29.13
N VAL A 123 37.20 -31.42 -28.43
CA VAL A 123 38.43 -30.62 -28.28
C VAL A 123 39.51 -31.41 -27.55
N ALA A 124 39.17 -32.05 -26.44
CA ALA A 124 40.09 -32.90 -25.68
C ALA A 124 40.62 -34.08 -26.51
N ALA A 125 39.76 -34.73 -27.31
CA ALA A 125 40.18 -35.80 -28.21
C ALA A 125 41.16 -35.29 -29.31
N ALA A 126 40.87 -34.13 -29.91
CA ALA A 126 41.75 -33.52 -30.90
C ALA A 126 43.10 -33.06 -30.31
N GLU A 127 43.11 -32.59 -29.06
CA GLU A 127 44.34 -32.27 -28.35
C GLU A 127 45.15 -33.52 -28.01
N ALA A 128 44.50 -34.60 -27.57
CA ALA A 128 45.17 -35.88 -27.32
C ALA A 128 45.88 -36.42 -28.57
N VAL A 129 45.25 -36.31 -29.75
CA VAL A 129 45.89 -36.67 -31.03
C VAL A 129 47.14 -35.80 -31.28
N ARG A 130 47.04 -34.49 -31.10
CA ARG A 130 48.19 -33.56 -31.24
C ARG A 130 49.34 -33.88 -30.30
N ILE A 131 49.04 -34.23 -29.05
CA ILE A 131 50.05 -34.63 -28.06
C ILE A 131 50.76 -35.92 -28.49
N VAL A 132 50.02 -36.93 -28.97
CA VAL A 132 50.60 -38.20 -29.45
C VAL A 132 51.48 -37.97 -30.69
N GLU A 133 51.06 -37.12 -31.62
CA GLU A 133 51.87 -36.77 -32.79
C GLU A 133 53.14 -36.02 -32.40
N ALA A 134 53.03 -35.02 -31.52
CA ALA A 134 54.20 -34.29 -31.00
C ALA A 134 55.18 -35.23 -30.28
N ALA A 135 54.68 -36.20 -29.51
CA ALA A 135 55.51 -37.21 -28.85
C ALA A 135 56.26 -38.09 -29.87
N ARG A 136 55.60 -38.51 -30.97
CA ARG A 136 56.27 -39.27 -32.05
C ARG A 136 57.35 -38.46 -32.74
N VAL A 137 57.10 -37.17 -33.02
CA VAL A 137 58.11 -36.28 -33.62
C VAL A 137 59.30 -36.09 -32.68
N ALA A 138 59.05 -35.88 -31.39
CA ALA A 138 60.10 -35.77 -30.38
C ALA A 138 60.93 -37.06 -30.26
N GLU A 139 60.30 -38.23 -30.30
CA GLU A 139 61.01 -39.52 -30.28
C GLU A 139 61.90 -39.71 -31.51
N MET A 140 61.40 -39.37 -32.70
CA MET A 140 62.19 -39.43 -33.94
C MET A 140 63.38 -38.46 -33.90
N ALA A 141 63.18 -37.23 -33.41
CA ALA A 141 64.25 -36.26 -33.23
C ALA A 141 65.30 -36.72 -32.21
N ALA A 142 64.86 -37.33 -31.09
CA ALA A 142 65.77 -37.89 -30.09
C ALA A 142 66.63 -39.03 -30.65
N ARG A 143 66.04 -39.93 -31.46
CA ARG A 143 66.79 -40.99 -32.15
C ARG A 143 67.82 -40.41 -33.13
N ALA A 144 67.43 -39.44 -33.95
CA ALA A 144 68.34 -38.77 -34.88
C ALA A 144 69.49 -38.06 -34.15
N ALA A 145 69.22 -37.41 -33.02
CA ALA A 145 70.25 -36.78 -32.19
C ALA A 145 71.23 -37.82 -31.59
N GLN A 146 70.72 -38.98 -31.14
CA GLN A 146 71.57 -40.06 -30.64
C GLN A 146 72.44 -40.67 -31.74
N GLU A 147 71.91 -40.82 -32.96
CA GLU A 147 72.68 -41.29 -34.11
C GLU A 147 73.75 -40.27 -34.52
N ALA A 148 73.41 -38.98 -34.57
CA ALA A 148 74.36 -37.90 -34.83
C ALA A 148 75.47 -37.84 -33.76
N ALA A 149 75.12 -38.02 -32.49
CA ALA A 149 76.09 -38.09 -31.40
C ALA A 149 77.03 -39.30 -31.55
N ARG A 150 76.50 -40.48 -31.87
CA ARG A 150 77.31 -41.67 -32.17
C ARG A 150 78.23 -41.47 -33.37
N ALA A 151 77.75 -40.84 -34.44
CA ALA A 151 78.56 -40.51 -35.61
C ALA A 151 79.68 -39.51 -35.27
N ALA A 152 79.38 -38.50 -34.45
CA ALA A 152 80.37 -37.54 -33.99
C ALA A 152 81.44 -38.19 -33.09
N GLU A 153 81.05 -39.12 -32.20
CA GLU A 153 81.98 -39.87 -31.36
C GLU A 153 82.87 -40.83 -32.17
N ALA A 154 82.31 -41.50 -33.18
CA ALA A 154 83.07 -42.29 -34.15
C ALA A 154 84.07 -41.44 -34.93
N ALA A 155 83.67 -40.24 -35.36
CA ALA A 155 84.57 -39.29 -36.04
C ALA A 155 85.68 -38.77 -35.11
N ARG A 156 85.39 -38.49 -33.83
CA ARG A 156 86.40 -38.10 -32.83
C ARG A 156 87.41 -39.22 -32.55
N SER A 157 86.96 -40.48 -32.53
CA SER A 157 87.85 -41.63 -32.35
C SER A 157 88.78 -41.88 -33.55
N ALA A 158 88.48 -41.31 -34.71
CA ALA A 158 89.29 -41.39 -35.94
C ALA A 158 90.22 -40.19 -36.14
N GLN A 159 90.15 -39.15 -35.29
CA GLN A 159 91.08 -38.01 -35.35
C GLN A 159 92.24 -38.18 -34.36
N PRO A 160 93.49 -37.84 -34.75
CA PRO A 160 94.57 -37.66 -33.79
C PRO A 160 94.28 -36.44 -32.90
N GLN A 161 94.39 -36.63 -31.57
CA GLN A 161 94.12 -35.63 -30.53
C GLN A 161 94.80 -34.28 -30.84
N PRO A 162 94.04 -33.18 -31.03
CA PRO A 162 94.61 -31.85 -30.99
C PRO A 162 94.73 -31.36 -29.54
N PHE A 163 95.88 -30.76 -29.28
CA PHE A 163 96.28 -30.07 -28.05
C PHE A 163 95.34 -28.87 -27.77
N VAL A 164 95.04 -28.66 -26.49
CA VAL A 164 94.13 -27.63 -25.98
C VAL A 164 94.92 -26.37 -25.59
N GLU A 165 94.54 -25.25 -26.18
CA GLU A 165 94.84 -23.85 -25.81
C GLU A 165 93.57 -23.10 -26.31
N GLU A 166 92.88 -22.18 -25.61
CA GLU A 166 93.31 -21.09 -24.73
C GLU A 166 92.15 -20.60 -23.80
N GLU A 167 92.56 -19.81 -22.80
CA GLU A 167 91.94 -18.65 -22.13
C GLU A 167 90.75 -17.97 -22.86
N GLU A 168 89.64 -17.57 -22.21
CA GLU A 168 89.37 -16.51 -21.21
C GLU A 168 88.73 -15.24 -21.83
N ALA A 169 87.76 -14.68 -21.09
CA ALA A 169 87.33 -13.28 -21.03
C ALA A 169 86.45 -12.59 -22.13
N PHE A 170 85.20 -12.32 -21.72
CA PHE A 170 84.46 -11.03 -21.70
C PHE A 170 84.47 -10.04 -22.90
N ALA A 171 83.28 -9.61 -23.33
CA ALA A 171 82.82 -8.21 -23.22
C ALA A 171 81.36 -7.98 -23.72
N LYS A 172 80.65 -7.10 -23.01
CA LYS A 172 79.35 -6.45 -23.32
C LYS A 172 79.60 -5.15 -24.13
N PRO A 173 78.62 -4.53 -24.83
CA PRO A 173 77.82 -3.46 -24.19
C PRO A 173 76.37 -3.30 -24.72
N THR A 174 75.61 -2.43 -24.06
CA THR A 174 74.17 -2.14 -24.26
C THR A 174 73.96 -0.62 -24.21
N GLU A 175 73.15 -0.05 -25.09
CA GLU A 175 72.68 1.36 -25.14
C GLU A 175 71.17 1.37 -25.49
N THR A 176 70.27 1.87 -24.62
CA THR A 176 69.53 3.18 -24.62
C THR A 176 68.50 3.36 -25.74
N ALA A 177 67.32 4.00 -25.65
CA ALA A 177 66.54 4.81 -24.69
C ALA A 177 65.05 4.83 -25.22
N ALA A 178 63.99 5.05 -24.44
CA ALA A 178 63.22 6.30 -24.21
C ALA A 178 61.77 5.86 -23.84
N GLU A 179 60.86 6.55 -23.13
CA GLU A 179 60.44 7.96 -23.15
C GLU A 179 59.46 8.27 -21.96
N THR A 180 59.31 9.55 -21.63
CA THR A 180 58.69 10.27 -20.47
C THR A 180 57.15 10.56 -20.61
N PRO A 181 56.45 11.50 -19.89
CA PRO A 181 56.26 11.97 -18.46
C PRO A 181 54.73 12.25 -18.14
N PRO A 182 54.23 13.22 -17.31
CA PRO A 182 54.54 13.80 -15.98
C PRO A 182 53.34 13.77 -14.94
N ALA A 183 53.50 14.45 -13.78
CA ALA A 183 52.61 14.49 -12.59
C ALA A 183 51.87 15.84 -12.33
N ALA A 184 50.81 15.81 -11.48
CA ALA A 184 50.18 16.85 -10.59
C ALA A 184 48.65 16.54 -10.39
N PRO A 185 47.85 17.03 -9.38
CA PRO A 185 47.99 18.28 -8.61
C PRO A 185 47.55 18.29 -7.10
N GLU A 186 47.70 19.48 -6.47
CA GLU A 186 47.26 19.90 -5.12
C GLU A 186 45.81 20.44 -5.07
N LEU A 187 45.25 20.51 -3.85
CA LEU A 187 43.88 20.93 -3.48
C LEU A 187 43.77 22.43 -3.13
N THR A 188 42.65 23.08 -3.47
CA THR A 188 42.22 24.36 -2.84
C THR A 188 40.69 24.45 -2.66
N VAL A 189 40.33 25.13 -1.56
CA VAL A 189 39.04 25.36 -0.91
C VAL A 189 38.31 26.60 -1.46
N VAL A 190 36.97 26.62 -1.47
CA VAL A 190 36.10 27.84 -1.53
C VAL A 190 34.77 27.49 -0.80
N GLU A 191 34.53 27.94 0.44
CA GLU A 191 33.93 29.20 0.92
C GLU A 191 32.42 29.39 0.63
N ARG A 192 31.69 29.77 1.69
CA ARG A 192 30.23 29.88 1.84
C ARG A 192 29.92 31.29 2.33
N GLU A 193 28.92 31.96 1.76
CA GLU A 193 28.30 33.18 2.32
C GLU A 193 26.87 33.41 1.73
N PRO A 194 26.03 34.33 2.28
CA PRO A 194 24.80 33.97 3.00
C PRO A 194 23.51 34.67 2.48
N ALA A 195 22.45 34.57 3.30
CA ALA A 195 21.02 34.85 3.08
C ALA A 195 20.61 36.32 2.85
N GLU A 196 19.35 36.54 2.40
CA GLU A 196 18.44 37.63 2.84
C GLU A 196 16.98 37.45 2.29
N PRO A 197 15.93 38.17 2.81
CA PRO A 197 14.64 37.61 3.25
C PRO A 197 13.36 38.29 2.65
N VAL A 198 12.18 38.06 3.27
CA VAL A 198 10.88 38.80 3.17
C VAL A 198 10.03 38.38 1.93
N ALA A 199 8.73 38.11 1.96
CA ALA A 199 7.62 38.81 2.63
C ALA A 199 6.39 37.91 2.88
N GLU A 200 5.60 38.35 3.85
CA GLU A 200 4.30 37.87 4.30
C GLU A 200 3.19 38.04 3.24
N GLU A 201 2.21 37.14 3.25
CA GLU A 201 0.79 37.29 2.86
C GLU A 201 0.16 35.90 3.01
N GLU A 202 -0.99 35.63 3.61
CA GLU A 202 -2.06 36.41 4.19
C GLU A 202 -2.88 35.39 4.99
N GLN A 203 -3.28 35.73 6.22
CA GLN A 203 -4.03 34.84 7.10
C GLN A 203 -5.45 34.64 6.56
N VAL A 204 -5.78 33.41 6.14
CA VAL A 204 -7.17 32.96 6.03
C VAL A 204 -7.45 32.08 7.25
N THR A 205 -8.29 32.58 8.14
CA THR A 205 -8.82 31.89 9.33
C THR A 205 -9.44 30.53 8.96
N PRO A 206 -8.97 29.39 9.50
CA PRO A 206 -9.64 28.11 9.34
C PRO A 206 -10.87 28.02 10.26
N GLU A 207 -11.99 27.58 9.68
CA GLU A 207 -13.19 27.16 10.40
C GLU A 207 -12.83 26.09 11.45
N ARG A 208 -13.36 26.28 12.65
CA ARG A 208 -13.13 25.42 13.81
C ARG A 208 -13.85 24.08 13.61
N GLU A 209 -13.13 23.09 13.11
CA GLU A 209 -13.58 21.69 13.04
C GLU A 209 -13.49 21.05 14.44
N GLU A 210 -14.55 20.34 14.83
CA GLU A 210 -14.72 19.70 16.14
C GLU A 210 -13.67 18.58 16.32
N PRO A 211 -12.97 18.46 17.48
CA PRO A 211 -11.87 17.51 17.62
C PRO A 211 -12.38 16.08 17.52
N ALA A 212 -11.94 15.36 16.48
CA ALA A 212 -12.30 13.99 16.24
C ALA A 212 -11.82 13.06 17.37
N ALA A 213 -12.61 12.02 17.65
CA ALA A 213 -12.32 11.03 18.68
C ALA A 213 -10.95 10.35 18.44
N PRO A 214 -10.20 9.97 19.50
CA PRO A 214 -8.92 9.28 19.35
C PRO A 214 -9.08 7.98 18.56
N THR A 215 -8.23 7.78 17.54
CA THR A 215 -8.28 6.59 16.69
C THR A 215 -6.92 5.90 16.64
N SER A 216 -6.94 4.59 16.38
CA SER A 216 -5.72 3.80 16.20
C SER A 216 -5.21 3.79 14.76
N ASN A 217 -5.96 4.33 13.81
CA ASN A 217 -5.61 4.33 12.39
C ASN A 217 -5.87 5.71 11.78
N ILE A 218 -4.85 6.31 11.18
CA ILE A 218 -4.92 7.63 10.55
C ILE A 218 -4.34 7.52 9.13
N VAL A 219 -4.92 8.26 8.18
CA VAL A 219 -4.44 8.35 6.80
C VAL A 219 -3.65 9.64 6.62
N LEU A 220 -2.43 9.54 6.09
CA LEU A 220 -1.65 10.70 5.68
C LEU A 220 -1.70 10.88 4.17
N MET A 221 -1.88 12.12 3.71
CA MET A 221 -1.72 12.50 2.31
C MET A 221 -0.55 13.47 2.19
N LEU A 222 0.47 13.11 1.41
CA LEU A 222 1.68 13.91 1.22
C LEU A 222 1.72 14.47 -0.20
N SER A 223 1.97 15.77 -0.35
CA SER A 223 2.11 16.43 -1.65
C SER A 223 3.00 17.68 -1.58
N PRO A 224 3.85 17.97 -2.58
CA PRO A 224 4.31 17.08 -3.64
C PRO A 224 5.43 16.16 -3.11
N VAL A 225 5.47 14.93 -3.61
CA VAL A 225 6.53 13.95 -3.38
C VAL A 225 7.31 13.77 -4.70
N PRO A 226 8.58 14.20 -4.79
CA PRO A 226 9.29 14.34 -6.06
C PRO A 226 9.70 13.01 -6.69
N SER A 227 9.83 11.94 -5.90
CA SER A 227 10.17 10.61 -6.39
C SER A 227 9.74 9.52 -5.41
N PHE A 228 9.63 8.28 -5.89
CA PHE A 228 9.36 7.13 -5.02
C PHE A 228 10.49 6.87 -4.01
N ALA A 229 11.75 7.07 -4.39
CA ALA A 229 12.88 6.98 -3.46
C ALA A 229 12.72 7.97 -2.29
N ARG A 230 12.29 9.20 -2.61
CA ARG A 230 11.99 10.19 -1.57
C ARG A 230 10.83 9.76 -0.69
N LEU A 231 9.77 9.19 -1.26
CA LEU A 231 8.65 8.65 -0.49
C LEU A 231 9.12 7.63 0.56
N VAL A 232 10.00 6.71 0.16
CA VAL A 232 10.55 5.68 1.06
C VAL A 232 11.40 6.29 2.18
N ASP A 233 12.17 7.34 1.91
CA ASP A 233 12.92 8.05 2.97
C ASP A 233 11.98 8.70 3.98
N ILE A 234 10.90 9.33 3.49
CA ILE A 234 9.88 9.94 4.32
C ILE A 234 9.16 8.88 5.15
N GLU A 235 8.80 7.76 4.53
CA GLU A 235 8.19 6.59 5.17
C GLU A 235 9.01 6.13 6.37
N ARG A 236 10.33 5.92 6.18
CA ARG A 236 11.24 5.48 7.24
C ARG A 236 11.33 6.47 8.40
N ARG A 237 11.31 7.77 8.11
CA ARG A 237 11.38 8.83 9.12
C ARG A 237 10.08 8.97 9.93
N ILE A 238 8.93 8.79 9.30
CA ILE A 238 7.65 8.77 10.01
C ILE A 238 7.53 7.47 10.82
N GLN A 239 7.97 6.33 10.25
CA GLN A 239 7.93 5.04 10.93
C GLN A 239 8.84 4.99 12.18
N SER A 240 9.89 5.80 12.26
CA SER A 240 10.75 5.88 13.44
C SER A 240 10.13 6.65 14.61
N LEU A 241 8.98 7.33 14.41
CA LEU A 241 8.24 7.96 15.50
C LEU A 241 7.73 6.89 16.48
N ALA A 242 7.92 7.14 17.77
CA ALA A 242 7.55 6.20 18.83
C ALA A 242 6.05 5.85 18.83
N GLN A 243 5.21 6.75 18.32
CA GLN A 243 3.77 6.61 18.26
C GLN A 243 3.31 5.65 17.14
N VAL A 244 4.14 5.43 16.12
CA VAL A 244 3.79 4.64 14.93
C VAL A 244 4.08 3.15 15.17
N ARG A 245 3.09 2.30 14.90
CA ARG A 245 3.19 0.85 14.96
C ARG A 245 3.48 0.28 13.58
N THR A 246 2.67 0.68 12.61
CA THR A 246 2.72 0.20 11.22
C THR A 246 2.50 1.39 10.31
N LEU A 247 3.24 1.44 9.21
CA LEU A 247 3.07 2.44 8.18
C LEU A 247 3.31 1.75 6.85
N TYR A 248 2.44 1.99 5.88
CA TYR A 248 2.63 1.52 4.51
C TYR A 248 2.04 2.52 3.52
N VAL A 249 2.64 2.56 2.34
CA VAL A 249 2.15 3.37 1.21
C VAL A 249 0.97 2.67 0.57
N ARG A 250 -0.17 3.36 0.52
CA ARG A 250 -1.41 2.87 -0.11
C ARG A 250 -1.48 3.23 -1.59
N ASP A 251 -1.08 4.45 -1.95
CA ASP A 251 -1.05 4.91 -3.34
C ASP A 251 0.02 5.98 -3.53
N PHE A 252 0.62 6.03 -4.72
CA PHE A 252 1.55 7.08 -5.12
C PHE A 252 1.39 7.37 -6.61
N ARG A 253 0.73 8.49 -6.93
CA ARG A 253 0.43 8.90 -8.31
C ARG A 253 0.52 10.41 -8.45
N GLY A 254 1.11 10.87 -9.56
CA GLY A 254 1.17 12.30 -9.87
C GLY A 254 1.87 13.16 -8.80
N GLY A 255 2.83 12.60 -8.05
CA GLY A 255 3.50 13.31 -6.97
C GLY A 255 2.69 13.41 -5.67
N VAL A 256 1.56 12.73 -5.55
CA VAL A 256 0.79 12.65 -4.29
C VAL A 256 0.89 11.23 -3.73
N ALA A 257 1.26 11.12 -2.46
CA ALA A 257 1.34 9.84 -1.75
C ALA A 257 0.26 9.74 -0.68
N THR A 258 -0.45 8.61 -0.62
CA THR A 258 -1.37 8.29 0.48
C THR A 258 -0.76 7.17 1.31
N LEU A 259 -0.62 7.39 2.62
CA LEU A 259 -0.06 6.43 3.56
C LEU A 259 -1.10 6.08 4.62
N ALA A 260 -1.13 4.81 5.01
CA ALA A 260 -1.97 4.32 6.09
C ALA A 260 -1.10 4.07 7.32
N LEU A 261 -1.46 4.70 8.44
CA LEU A 261 -0.71 4.62 9.69
C LEU A 261 -1.55 3.90 10.73
N GLY A 262 -0.97 2.86 11.30
CA GLY A 262 -1.46 2.23 12.53
C GLY A 262 -0.65 2.75 13.71
N LEU A 263 -1.33 3.25 14.73
CA LEU A 263 -0.74 3.85 15.93
C LEU A 263 -0.60 2.81 17.05
N ARG A 264 0.41 2.98 17.90
CA ARG A 264 0.60 2.12 19.09
C ARG A 264 -0.41 2.42 20.18
N VAL A 265 -0.84 3.67 20.29
CA VAL A 265 -1.82 4.18 21.24
C VAL A 265 -2.85 5.00 20.46
N PRO A 266 -4.17 4.82 20.68
CA PRO A 266 -5.17 5.67 20.05
C PRO A 266 -4.93 7.14 20.40
N MET A 267 -4.86 8.01 19.39
CA MET A 267 -4.63 9.45 19.57
C MET A 267 -5.39 10.26 18.52
N SER A 268 -5.54 11.56 18.75
CA SER A 268 -6.18 12.47 17.80
C SER A 268 -5.24 12.79 16.62
N VAL A 269 -5.82 13.33 15.55
CA VAL A 269 -5.06 13.79 14.38
C VAL A 269 -4.11 14.95 14.75
N ASP A 270 -4.51 15.83 15.66
CA ASP A 270 -3.68 16.94 16.15
C ASP A 270 -2.49 16.47 17.00
N GLU A 271 -2.70 15.43 17.81
CA GLU A 271 -1.63 14.80 18.59
C GLU A 271 -0.60 14.13 17.66
N LEU A 272 -1.07 13.43 16.62
CA LEU A 272 -0.19 12.86 15.61
C LEU A 272 0.55 13.96 14.82
N TRP A 273 -0.14 15.03 14.42
CA TRP A 273 0.48 16.18 13.76
C TRP A 273 1.62 16.76 14.60
N SER A 274 1.37 16.97 15.88
CA SER A 274 2.37 17.49 16.82
C SER A 274 3.61 16.60 16.89
N ALA A 275 3.43 15.27 16.84
CA ALA A 275 4.55 14.33 16.78
C ALA A 275 5.30 14.42 15.44
N ILE A 276 4.59 14.49 14.31
CA ILE A 276 5.20 14.62 12.98
C ILE A 276 5.97 15.94 12.84
N ALA A 277 5.45 17.03 13.41
CA ALA A 277 6.08 18.34 13.39
C ALA A 277 7.43 18.38 14.15
N THR A 278 7.73 17.38 15.00
CA THR A 278 9.05 17.25 15.64
C THR A 278 10.14 16.76 14.69
N LEU A 279 9.78 16.24 13.51
CA LEU A 279 10.74 15.78 12.51
C LEU A 279 11.45 17.00 11.88
N GLU A 280 12.77 17.08 12.05
CA GLU A 280 13.57 18.17 11.46
C GLU A 280 13.60 18.12 9.93
N GLN A 281 13.57 16.91 9.38
CA GLN A 281 13.52 16.61 7.95
C GLN A 281 12.75 15.29 7.75
N PRO A 282 11.94 15.15 6.70
CA PRO A 282 11.37 16.23 5.88
C PRO A 282 10.59 17.23 6.74
N ARG A 283 10.55 18.50 6.33
CA ARG A 283 9.68 19.49 6.97
C ARG A 283 8.31 19.37 6.38
N PHE A 284 7.30 19.36 7.25
CA PHE A 284 5.91 19.30 6.84
C PHE A 284 5.20 20.59 7.22
N ALA A 285 4.26 21.01 6.39
CA ALA A 285 3.23 21.97 6.73
C ALA A 285 1.85 21.31 6.64
N LEU A 286 1.05 21.49 7.68
CA LEU A 286 -0.33 21.02 7.70
C LEU A 286 -1.17 21.85 6.72
N GLN A 287 -1.77 21.19 5.74
CA GLN A 287 -2.71 21.84 4.81
C GLN A 287 -4.15 21.68 5.27
N ARG A 288 -4.50 20.46 5.69
CA ARG A 288 -5.84 20.12 6.15
C ARG A 288 -5.76 18.98 7.15
N SER A 289 -6.50 19.11 8.23
CA SER A 289 -6.89 18.00 9.11
C SER A 289 -8.32 17.62 8.78
N GLY A 290 -8.64 16.33 8.86
CA GLY A 290 -10.00 15.82 8.87
C GLY A 290 -10.11 14.72 9.93
N GLY A 291 -11.31 14.17 10.14
CA GLY A 291 -11.56 13.31 11.31
C GLY A 291 -10.58 12.16 11.53
N THR A 292 -10.09 11.52 10.47
CA THR A 292 -9.04 10.47 10.54
C THR A 292 -7.98 10.64 9.46
N SER A 293 -7.84 11.84 8.91
CA SER A 293 -6.98 12.13 7.77
C SER A 293 -6.18 13.40 7.98
N LEU A 294 -4.95 13.42 7.48
CA LEU A 294 -4.04 14.54 7.66
C LEU A 294 -3.33 14.79 6.32
N GLU A 295 -3.57 15.96 5.74
CA GLU A 295 -2.97 16.40 4.48
C GLU A 295 -1.77 17.29 4.77
N LEU A 296 -0.61 16.87 4.29
CA LEU A 296 0.69 17.49 4.54
C LEU A 296 1.34 17.95 3.25
N ARG A 297 1.81 19.19 3.28
CA ARG A 297 2.74 19.71 2.31
C ARG A 297 4.17 19.46 2.75
N ILE A 298 5.01 18.94 1.85
CA ILE A 298 6.44 18.81 2.11
C ILE A 298 7.12 20.14 1.76
N GLU A 299 7.83 20.71 2.73
CA GLU A 299 8.50 22.01 2.62
C GLU A 299 10.02 21.86 2.49
N GLY A 300 10.63 22.78 1.74
CA GLY A 300 12.10 22.86 1.62
C GLY A 300 12.73 21.91 0.60
N GLU A 301 11.94 21.21 -0.22
CA GLU A 301 12.42 20.31 -1.27
C GLU A 301 12.22 20.94 -2.65
N ALA A 302 13.10 21.86 -3.03
CA ALA A 302 13.15 22.36 -4.40
C ALA A 302 13.89 21.33 -5.29
N GLY A 303 13.14 20.66 -6.16
CA GLY A 303 13.65 19.83 -7.24
C GLY A 303 12.59 19.75 -8.34
N ALA A 304 12.77 20.57 -9.36
CA ALA A 304 11.92 20.76 -10.52
C ALA A 304 11.48 19.46 -11.22
N GLY A 305 10.26 19.45 -11.75
CA GLY A 305 9.85 18.47 -12.75
C GLY A 305 8.35 18.32 -12.94
N VAL A 306 7.66 19.33 -13.48
CA VAL A 306 6.58 19.09 -14.46
C VAL A 306 6.70 20.12 -15.57
N ALA A 307 6.79 19.58 -16.78
CA ALA A 307 6.86 20.20 -18.08
C ALA A 307 5.54 20.87 -18.50
#